data_AF-A0A803MWA0-F1
#
_entry.id   AF-A0A803MWA0-F1
#
_cell.length_a   1.000
_cell.length_b   1.000
_cell.length_c   1.000
_cell.angle_alpha   90.00
_cell.angle_beta   90.00
_cell.angle_gamma   90.00
#
_symmetry.space_group_name_H-M   'P 1'
#
loop_
_entity.id
_entity.type
_entity.pdbx_description
1 polymer ?
#
loop_
_entity_poly.entity_id
_entity_poly.type
_entity_poly.pdbx_seq_one_letter_code
_entity_poly.pdbx_strand_id
1 'polypeptide(L)'
;MKQSGESIARNSTNLGGESALYQILQDVRSTQAAISFKKSEFDEYLEEGYLLIEGNEKFVPVEWWKEKSMKYRVLSKLAVDILAVPITTVASEATLSAESRVIDPYRALLTPETVQMLLCSGDW
;
A
#
# COMPACT_ATOMS: atom_id res chain seq x y z
N MET A 1 -19.83 48.18 70.29
CA MET A 1 -19.39 48.72 68.97
C MET A 1 -18.97 47.55 68.09
N LYS A 2 -19.40 47.59 66.81
CA LYS A 2 -18.89 46.85 65.63
C LYS A 2 -17.34 46.73 65.63
N GLN A 3 -16.62 45.86 64.92
CA GLN A 3 -16.79 44.95 63.76
C GLN A 3 -15.50 44.07 63.78
N SER A 4 -15.50 42.81 63.35
CA SER A 4 -14.85 42.35 62.11
C SER A 4 -14.39 40.91 62.43
N GLY A 5 -14.70 39.83 61.72
CA GLY A 5 -14.93 39.72 60.29
C GLY A 5 -13.66 39.15 59.65
N GLU A 6 -13.46 37.82 59.71
CA GLU A 6 -12.60 37.10 58.78
C GLU A 6 -13.28 35.77 58.43
N SER A 7 -13.88 35.75 57.23
CA SER A 7 -14.22 34.53 56.51
C SER A 7 -12.94 33.97 55.93
N ILE A 8 -12.67 32.68 56.16
CA ILE A 8 -11.77 31.93 55.28
C ILE A 8 -12.64 30.95 54.50
N ALA A 9 -12.54 31.10 53.18
CA ALA A 9 -13.36 30.45 52.18
C ALA A 9 -13.35 28.92 52.30
N ARG A 10 -14.50 28.34 52.00
CA ARG A 10 -14.68 26.90 51.79
C ARG A 10 -13.88 26.51 50.55
N ASN A 11 -12.81 25.75 50.72
CA ASN A 11 -12.16 25.06 49.62
C ASN A 11 -13.07 23.88 49.24
N SER A 12 -14.09 24.13 48.43
CA SER A 12 -14.87 23.06 47.81
C SER A 12 -13.98 22.43 46.74
N THR A 13 -13.26 21.38 47.10
CA THR A 13 -12.58 20.53 46.14
C THR A 13 -13.64 19.92 45.23
N ASN A 14 -13.51 20.19 43.94
CA ASN A 14 -14.37 19.74 42.87
C ASN A 14 -14.14 18.23 42.61
N LEU A 15 -14.40 17.40 43.63
CA LEU A 15 -14.19 15.95 43.64
C LEU A 15 -15.02 15.21 42.56
N GLY A 16 -16.14 15.81 42.14
CA GLY A 16 -16.96 15.28 41.06
C GLY A 16 -16.36 15.47 39.66
N GLY A 17 -15.55 16.52 39.46
CA GLY A 17 -14.92 16.82 38.17
C GLY A 17 -13.79 15.87 37.84
N GLU A 18 -12.92 15.58 38.81
CA GLU A 18 -11.79 14.67 38.62
C GLU A 18 -12.26 13.25 38.32
N SER A 19 -13.26 12.75 39.05
CA SER A 19 -13.84 11.43 38.80
C SER A 19 -14.40 11.30 37.38
N ALA A 20 -15.10 12.33 36.87
CA ALA A 20 -15.61 12.34 35.51
C ALA A 20 -14.48 12.34 34.47
N LEU A 21 -13.40 13.09 34.70
CA LEU A 21 -12.23 13.09 33.81
C LEU A 21 -11.52 11.73 33.79
N TYR A 22 -11.39 11.05 34.93
CA TYR A 22 -10.83 9.70 34.98
C TYR A 22 -11.69 8.70 34.20
N GLN A 23 -13.02 8.79 34.29
CA GLN A 23 -13.91 7.92 33.52
C GLN A 23 -13.81 8.17 32.02
N ILE A 24 -13.70 9.43 31.60
CA ILE A 24 -13.49 9.79 30.19
C ILE A 24 -12.16 9.22 29.69
N LEU A 25 -11.07 9.34 30.46
CA LEU A 25 -9.77 8.80 30.08
C LEU A 25 -9.78 7.27 29.96
N GLN A 26 -10.51 6.57 30.84
CA GLN A 26 -10.65 5.12 30.75
C GLN A 26 -11.49 4.68 29.54
N ASP A 27 -12.51 5.45 29.19
CA ASP A 27 -13.37 5.16 28.04
C ASP A 27 -12.63 5.40 26.71
N VAL A 28 -11.87 6.51 26.60
CA VAL A 28 -11.00 6.81 25.44
C VAL A 28 -9.93 5.72 25.27
N ARG A 29 -9.32 5.25 26.37
CA ARG A 29 -8.34 4.16 26.31
C ARG A 29 -8.96 2.83 25.87
N SER A 30 -10.16 2.53 26.38
CA SER A 30 -10.91 1.32 26.00
C SER A 30 -11.34 1.36 24.53
N THR A 31 -11.80 2.50 24.04
CA THR A 31 -12.15 2.69 22.62
C THR A 31 -10.92 2.68 21.72
N GLN A 32 -9.79 3.27 22.13
CA GLN A 32 -8.53 3.19 21.39
C GLN A 32 -7.98 1.76 21.31
N ALA A 33 -8.17 0.95 22.35
CA ALA A 33 -7.83 -0.47 22.36
C ALA A 33 -8.83 -1.33 21.57
N ALA A 34 -10.11 -0.94 21.55
CA ALA A 34 -11.17 -1.59 20.77
C ALA A 34 -11.13 -1.25 19.28
N ILE A 35 -10.56 -0.10 18.90
CA ILE A 35 -9.94 0.10 17.59
C ILE A 35 -8.67 -0.76 17.60
N SER A 36 -8.87 -2.08 17.56
CA SER A 36 -7.85 -3.01 17.13
C SER A 36 -7.39 -2.50 15.77
N PHE A 37 -6.21 -1.89 15.74
CA PHE A 37 -5.45 -1.76 14.51
C PHE A 37 -5.20 -3.20 14.07
N LYS A 38 -6.15 -3.78 13.32
CA LYS A 38 -5.92 -5.03 12.64
C LYS A 38 -4.74 -4.73 11.72
N LYS A 39 -3.60 -5.36 12.02
CA LYS A 39 -2.42 -5.28 11.16
C LYS A 39 -2.86 -5.60 9.74
N SER A 40 -2.44 -4.77 8.80
CA SER A 40 -2.72 -5.06 7.39
C SER A 40 -1.95 -6.30 6.96
N GLU A 41 -2.37 -6.93 5.85
CA GLU A 41 -1.61 -8.03 5.23
C GLU A 41 -0.15 -7.62 4.99
N PHE A 42 0.09 -6.34 4.69
CA PHE A 42 1.42 -5.79 4.48
C PHE A 42 2.24 -5.71 5.77
N ASP A 43 1.66 -5.20 6.85
CA ASP A 43 2.34 -5.12 8.15
C ASP A 43 2.69 -6.52 8.66
N GLU A 44 1.79 -7.49 8.50
CA GLU A 44 2.03 -8.88 8.88
C GLU A 44 3.15 -9.53 8.04
N TYR A 45 3.20 -9.27 6.74
CA TYR A 45 4.27 -9.75 5.87
C TYR A 45 5.64 -9.19 6.27
N LEU A 46 5.73 -7.90 6.60
CA LEU A 46 6.98 -7.28 7.04
C LEU A 46 7.50 -7.87 8.36
N GLU A 47 6.60 -8.37 9.21
CA GLU A 47 6.94 -8.99 10.49
C GLU A 47 7.26 -10.49 10.38
N GLU A 48 6.86 -11.19 9.31
CA GLU A 48 7.04 -12.64 9.15
C GLU A 48 8.51 -13.06 8.95
N GLY A 49 9.42 -12.10 8.70
CA GLY A 49 10.86 -12.34 8.59
C GLY A 49 11.31 -12.87 7.21
N TYR A 50 12.62 -13.02 7.03
CA TYR A 50 13.21 -13.43 5.75
C TYR A 50 13.17 -14.95 5.57
N LEU A 51 12.83 -15.39 4.36
CA LEU A 51 13.01 -16.79 3.98
C LEU A 51 14.48 -17.06 3.70
N LEU A 52 15.08 -17.92 4.51
CA LEU A 52 16.36 -18.54 4.18
C LEU A 52 16.06 -19.66 3.19
N ILE A 53 16.34 -19.39 1.92
CA ILE A 53 16.31 -20.44 0.89
C ILE A 53 17.57 -21.27 1.12
N GLU A 54 17.42 -22.41 1.78
CA GLU A 54 18.51 -23.33 2.03
C GLU A 54 18.89 -24.05 0.72
N GLY A 55 20.06 -23.73 0.17
CA GLY A 55 20.65 -24.49 -0.94
C GLY A 55 20.47 -23.88 -2.34
N ASN A 56 20.77 -24.68 -3.37
CA ASN A 56 20.79 -24.31 -4.79
C ASN A 56 19.39 -24.35 -5.44
N GLU A 57 18.33 -24.17 -4.64
CA GLU A 57 16.95 -24.24 -5.13
C GLU A 57 16.58 -22.95 -5.87
N LYS A 58 15.97 -23.10 -7.04
CA LYS A 58 15.57 -21.97 -7.86
C LYS A 58 14.33 -21.30 -7.25
N PHE A 59 14.52 -20.13 -6.66
CA PHE A 59 13.42 -19.31 -6.19
C PHE A 59 12.65 -18.70 -7.36
N VAL A 60 11.35 -18.96 -7.44
CA VAL A 60 10.44 -18.34 -8.41
C VAL A 60 9.47 -17.43 -7.65
N PRO A 61 9.71 -16.10 -7.59
CA PRO A 61 8.92 -15.17 -6.77
C PRO A 61 7.41 -15.22 -7.03
N VAL A 62 7.01 -15.39 -8.30
CA VAL A 62 5.59 -15.46 -8.70
C VAL A 62 4.91 -16.71 -8.14
N GLU A 63 5.59 -17.86 -8.13
CA GLU A 63 5.06 -19.11 -7.58
C GLU A 63 4.94 -19.01 -6.06
N TRP A 64 5.92 -18.39 -5.41
CA TRP A 64 5.89 -18.12 -3.97
C TRP A 64 4.69 -17.26 -3.56
N TRP A 65 4.43 -16.16 -4.28
CA TRP A 65 3.27 -15.31 -4.01
C TRP A 65 1.93 -16.01 -4.28
N LYS A 66 1.87 -16.91 -5.28
CA LYS A 66 0.68 -17.74 -5.52
C LYS A 66 0.39 -18.67 -4.35
N GLU A 67 1.42 -19.30 -3.77
CA GLU A 67 1.28 -20.17 -2.60
C GLU A 67 0.80 -19.39 -1.36
N LYS A 68 1.26 -18.14 -1.20
CA LYS A 68 0.86 -17.26 -0.08
C LYS A 68 -0.49 -16.55 -0.28
N SER A 69 -1.16 -16.73 -1.41
CA SER A 69 -2.40 -16.01 -1.75
C SER A 69 -3.57 -16.18 -0.78
N MET A 70 -3.62 -17.30 -0.05
CA MET A 70 -4.64 -17.52 0.97
C MET A 70 -4.41 -16.69 2.24
N LYS A 71 -3.15 -16.44 2.58
CA LYS A 71 -2.74 -15.61 3.72
C LYS A 71 -2.77 -14.12 3.37
N TYR A 72 -2.31 -13.79 2.17
CA TYR A 72 -2.10 -12.41 1.70
C TYR A 72 -2.91 -12.14 0.43
N ARG A 73 -4.24 -12.05 0.54
CA ARG A 73 -5.15 -12.06 -0.62
C ARG A 73 -4.98 -10.87 -1.56
N VAL A 74 -4.77 -9.68 -1.00
CA VAL A 74 -4.60 -8.44 -1.77
C VAL A 74 -3.12 -8.25 -2.11
N LEU A 75 -2.25 -8.45 -1.12
CA LEU A 75 -0.81 -8.27 -1.28
C LEU A 75 -0.21 -9.25 -2.31
N SER A 76 -0.65 -10.52 -2.34
CA SER A 76 -0.15 -11.48 -3.33
C SER A 76 -0.52 -11.10 -4.76
N LYS A 77 -1.72 -10.55 -4.98
CA LYS A 77 -2.17 -10.10 -6.30
C LYS A 77 -1.34 -8.91 -6.76
N LEU A 78 -1.18 -7.91 -5.89
CA LEU A 78 -0.34 -6.75 -6.17
C LEU A 78 1.11 -7.16 -6.48
N ALA A 79 1.67 -8.07 -5.70
CA ALA A 79 3.03 -8.56 -5.92
C ALA A 79 3.14 -9.30 -7.27
N VAL A 80 2.19 -10.17 -7.61
CA VAL A 80 2.16 -10.84 -8.91
C VAL A 80 2.03 -9.83 -10.05
N ASP A 81 1.15 -8.82 -9.92
CA ASP A 81 0.98 -7.78 -10.94
C ASP A 81 2.28 -7.01 -11.17
N ILE A 82 2.96 -6.58 -10.09
CA ILE A 82 4.25 -5.88 -10.17
C ILE A 82 5.34 -6.77 -10.78
N LEU A 83 5.41 -8.05 -10.38
CA LEU A 83 6.41 -9.00 -10.86
C LEU A 83 6.14 -9.49 -12.28
N ALA A 84 4.88 -9.45 -12.73
CA ALA A 84 4.46 -9.85 -14.07
C ALA A 84 4.63 -8.75 -15.11
N VAL A 85 4.74 -7.47 -14.71
CA VAL A 85 5.21 -6.40 -15.59
C VAL A 85 6.65 -6.75 -15.97
N PRO A 86 6.90 -7.13 -17.23
CA PRO A 86 8.26 -7.35 -17.64
C PRO A 86 8.99 -6.01 -17.52
N ILE A 87 10.28 -6.04 -17.17
CA ILE A 87 11.18 -4.86 -17.07
C ILE A 87 11.36 -4.19 -18.48
N THR A 88 10.50 -4.51 -19.45
CA THR A 88 10.58 -4.21 -20.86
C THR A 88 9.96 -2.87 -21.27
N THR A 89 9.76 -1.92 -20.36
CA THR A 89 9.87 -0.51 -20.80
C THR A 89 11.24 -0.23 -21.42
N VAL A 90 12.27 -1.01 -21.06
CA VAL A 90 13.57 -1.02 -21.75
C VAL A 90 13.49 -1.68 -23.14
N ALA A 91 12.54 -2.59 -23.41
CA ALA A 91 12.35 -3.15 -24.74
C ALA A 91 11.60 -2.19 -25.66
N SER A 92 10.68 -1.35 -25.14
CA SER A 92 10.11 -0.27 -25.96
C SER A 92 11.18 0.77 -26.34
N GLU A 93 12.14 1.10 -25.46
CA GLU A 93 13.26 1.98 -25.85
C GLU A 93 14.28 1.30 -26.78
N ALA A 94 14.59 0.00 -26.59
CA ALA A 94 15.53 -0.71 -27.45
C ALA A 94 14.95 -0.99 -28.85
N THR A 95 13.67 -1.32 -28.93
CA THR A 95 12.95 -1.50 -30.20
C THR A 95 12.67 -0.16 -30.87
N LEU A 96 12.34 0.92 -30.13
CA LEU A 96 12.23 2.28 -30.69
C LEU A 96 13.60 2.80 -31.16
N SER A 97 14.68 2.54 -30.42
CA SER A 97 16.05 2.88 -30.84
C SER A 97 16.42 2.21 -32.16
N ALA A 98 16.03 0.94 -32.35
CA ALA A 98 16.18 0.21 -33.60
C ALA A 98 15.22 0.70 -34.71
N GLU A 99 13.98 1.03 -34.37
CA GLU A 99 12.94 1.48 -35.30
C GLU A 99 13.13 2.95 -35.75
N SER A 100 13.82 3.78 -34.96
CA SER A 100 14.15 5.16 -35.32
C SER A 100 15.15 5.29 -36.49
N ARG A 101 15.79 4.19 -36.90
CA ARG A 101 16.80 4.22 -37.97
C ARG A 101 16.31 3.78 -39.35
N VAL A 102 15.11 3.23 -39.50
CA VAL A 102 14.63 2.80 -40.83
C VAL A 102 13.11 2.97 -40.96
N ILE A 103 12.65 4.23 -41.02
CA ILE A 103 11.38 4.50 -41.71
C ILE A 103 11.68 4.38 -43.20
N ASP A 104 11.38 3.21 -43.76
CA ASP A 104 11.40 2.97 -45.20
C ASP A 104 10.54 4.03 -45.93
N PRO A 105 11.05 4.73 -46.95
CA PRO A 105 10.28 5.71 -47.72
C PRO A 105 8.98 5.16 -48.31
N TYR A 106 8.84 3.83 -48.46
CA TYR A 106 7.56 3.20 -48.83
C TYR A 106 6.48 3.32 -47.75
N ARG A 107 6.84 3.30 -46.46
CA ARG A 107 5.89 3.48 -45.34
C ARG A 107 5.43 4.93 -45.19
N ALA A 108 6.29 5.90 -45.54
CA ALA A 108 5.93 7.32 -45.56
C ALA A 108 4.89 7.69 -46.65
N LEU A 109 4.68 6.81 -47.62
CA LEU A 109 3.68 6.96 -48.69
C LEU A 109 2.34 6.26 -48.38
N LEU A 110 2.25 5.51 -47.29
CA LEU A 110 1.00 4.84 -46.91
C LEU A 110 0.08 5.81 -46.19
N THR A 111 -1.19 5.82 -46.57
CA THR A 111 -2.21 6.56 -45.85
C THR A 111 -2.39 5.98 -44.44
N PRO A 112 -2.71 6.81 -43.43
CA PRO A 112 -2.91 6.34 -42.05
C PRO A 112 -3.88 5.15 -41.93
N GLU A 113 -4.91 5.13 -42.79
CA GLU A 113 -5.89 4.04 -42.87
C GLU A 113 -5.26 2.69 -43.28
N THR A 114 -4.31 2.70 -44.21
CA THR A 114 -3.63 1.48 -44.68
C THR A 114 -2.69 0.94 -43.60
N VAL A 115 -2.00 1.83 -42.87
CA VAL A 115 -1.15 1.46 -41.74
C VAL A 115 -2.00 0.84 -40.62
N GLN A 116 -3.14 1.44 -40.30
CA GLN A 116 -4.06 0.93 -39.28
C GLN A 116 -4.61 -0.46 -39.65
N MET A 117 -4.97 -0.68 -40.92
CA MET A 117 -5.44 -1.99 -41.39
C MET A 117 -4.35 -3.08 -41.28
N LEU A 118 -3.10 -2.74 -41.60
CA LEU A 118 -1.97 -3.68 -41.47
C LEU A 118 -1.68 -4.02 -40.01
N LEU A 119 -1.73 -3.04 -39.10
CA LEU A 119 -1.59 -3.27 -37.66
C LEU A 119 -2.71 -4.18 -37.11
N CYS A 120 -3.96 -3.93 -37.50
CA CYS A 120 -5.09 -4.76 -37.09
C CYS A 120 -5.06 -6.19 -37.66
N SER A 121 -4.32 -6.44 -38.73
CA SER A 121 -4.21 -7.77 -39.35
C SER A 121 -3.04 -8.60 -38.81
N GLY A 122 -2.12 -7.98 -38.07
CA GLY A 122 -0.90 -8.61 -37.57
C GLY A 122 -0.98 -9.10 -36.12
N ASP A 123 -2.07 -8.82 -35.40
CA ASP A 123 -2.23 -9.18 -33.99
C ASP A 123 -3.35 -10.22 -33.83
N TRP A 124 -2.95 -11.49 -33.82
CA TRP A 124 -3.69 -12.63 -33.27
C TRP A 124 -2.72 -13.73 -32.83
#